data_AF-A0A374NYD0-F1
#
_entry.id   AF-A0A374NYD0-F1
#
_cell.length_a   1.000
_cell.length_b   1.000
_cell.length_c   1.000
_cell.angle_alpha   90.00
_cell.angle_beta   90.00
_cell.angle_gamma   90.00
#
_symmetry.space_group_name_H-M   'P 1'
#
loop_
_entity.id
_entity.type
_entity.pdbx_description
1 polymer ?
#
loop_
_entity_poly.entity_id
_entity_poly.type
_entity_poly.pdbx_seq_one_letter_code
_entity_poly.pdbx_strand_id
1 'polypeptide(L)'
;MIGIILDDNAFEQDIRELLMAFYPGETYIHEEVDGEEMPRLSVYGKTGENRYFLTVREYVEDGEILESEAAVEADYSNRFETKNRIKRMLYGMLSEKTKKELPWGTLTGIRPTKIAMTKLTEGKGEDEIRSYMKETYLTSDAKIDLSIEIAERERELLSAIDYENGYSLYVGIPFCPTTCLYCSFTSFPIKSWEKRMEEYLAALFKEMDYAARTMAGRTLDTVYFGGGTPTSLSAEHLEMVMRKLKATFDFSSVKEFTVEAGRPDSITEEKLKVLLDYGVTRISINPQTMKQATLDLIGRRHTVDMVKEKYRLAREMGFDNINMDLIIGLPEEDLEDVRHTMEEIRALDPDSITVHSLAIKRAARLNMFKEKYGDLKITNTQDMIDLTASCAREMGQEPYYLYRQKNMAGNFENVGYSRPGKACIYNILIMEEKQTIVACGAGTTTKVVYPAENRLERVENVKDVEQYISRIDEMLERKEKLLQFIAPL
;
A
#
# COMPACT_ATOMS: atom_id res chain seq x y z
N MET A 1 4.91 9.66 -24.78
CA MET A 1 4.03 8.53 -25.16
C MET A 1 4.88 7.34 -25.59
N ILE A 2 4.44 6.12 -25.31
CA ILE A 2 5.10 4.86 -25.69
C ILE A 2 4.13 3.96 -26.48
N GLY A 3 4.58 3.39 -27.60
CA GLY A 3 3.82 2.40 -28.36
C GLY A 3 4.00 0.98 -27.84
N ILE A 4 2.92 0.20 -27.77
CA ILE A 4 2.90 -1.24 -27.48
C ILE A 4 2.11 -1.92 -28.60
N ILE A 5 2.82 -2.43 -29.62
CA ILE A 5 2.23 -3.01 -30.82
C ILE A 5 2.51 -4.51 -30.84
N LEU A 6 1.55 -5.31 -30.41
CA LEU A 6 1.70 -6.77 -30.28
C LEU A 6 0.75 -7.48 -31.25
N ASP A 7 1.21 -8.57 -31.86
CA ASP A 7 0.34 -9.44 -32.67
C ASP A 7 -0.64 -10.28 -31.84
N ASP A 8 -0.30 -10.49 -30.56
CA ASP A 8 -1.11 -11.12 -29.53
C ASP A 8 -0.95 -10.39 -28.18
N ASN A 9 -2.07 -10.19 -27.50
CA ASN A 9 -2.13 -9.46 -26.23
C ASN A 9 -1.92 -10.36 -24.99
N ALA A 10 -1.64 -11.66 -25.16
CA ALA A 10 -1.46 -12.60 -24.04
C ALA A 10 -0.39 -12.17 -23.00
N PHE A 11 0.61 -11.39 -23.43
CA PHE A 11 1.71 -10.89 -22.59
C PHE A 11 1.76 -9.36 -22.49
N GLU A 12 0.74 -8.65 -23.01
CA GLU A 12 0.70 -7.18 -23.05
C GLU A 12 0.89 -6.57 -21.66
N GLN A 13 0.14 -7.07 -20.67
CA GLN A 13 0.19 -6.55 -19.30
C GLN A 13 1.59 -6.71 -18.69
N ASP A 14 2.29 -7.81 -18.97
CA ASP A 14 3.63 -8.09 -18.43
C ASP A 14 4.69 -7.17 -19.05
N ILE A 15 4.58 -6.89 -20.36
CA ILE A 15 5.42 -5.93 -21.10
C ILE A 15 5.15 -4.51 -20.59
N ARG A 16 3.87 -4.14 -20.52
CA ARG A 16 3.42 -2.82 -20.10
C ARG A 16 3.87 -2.49 -18.68
N GLU A 17 3.73 -3.41 -17.73
CA GLU A 17 4.16 -3.17 -16.35
C GLU A 17 5.66 -2.89 -16.25
N LEU A 18 6.48 -3.54 -17.07
CA LEU A 18 7.92 -3.30 -17.09
C LEU A 18 8.24 -1.94 -17.74
N LEU A 19 7.58 -1.60 -18.85
CA LEU A 19 7.71 -0.28 -19.46
C LEU A 19 7.31 0.85 -18.50
N MET A 20 6.27 0.64 -17.69
CA MET A 20 5.84 1.59 -16.67
C MET A 20 6.90 1.77 -15.56
N ALA A 21 7.71 0.75 -15.29
CA ALA A 21 8.79 0.85 -14.30
C ALA A 21 10.00 1.63 -14.84
N PHE A 22 10.36 1.45 -16.12
CA PHE A 22 11.44 2.23 -16.76
C PHE A 22 11.03 3.66 -17.13
N TYR A 23 9.75 3.84 -17.46
CA TYR A 23 9.19 5.08 -17.99
C TYR A 23 7.92 5.48 -17.23
N PRO A 24 8.03 5.82 -15.94
CA PRO A 24 6.88 6.19 -15.12
C PRO A 24 6.19 7.45 -15.67
N GLY A 25 4.86 7.46 -15.65
CA GLY A 25 4.05 8.63 -16.02
C GLY A 25 3.70 8.76 -17.51
N GLU A 26 4.28 7.93 -18.37
CA GLU A 26 3.98 7.92 -19.80
C GLU A 26 2.57 7.41 -20.13
N THR A 27 2.04 7.91 -21.24
CA THR A 27 0.84 7.38 -21.91
C THR A 27 1.22 6.28 -22.90
N TYR A 28 0.30 5.34 -23.12
CA TYR A 28 0.54 4.17 -23.98
C TYR A 28 -0.53 4.09 -25.08
N ILE A 29 -0.08 3.77 -26.29
CA ILE A 29 -0.91 3.52 -27.47
C ILE A 29 -0.65 2.11 -28.00
N HIS A 30 -1.64 1.55 -28.71
CA HIS A 30 -1.59 0.16 -29.22
C HIS A 30 -1.64 0.08 -30.75
N GLU A 31 -1.48 1.22 -31.41
CA GLU A 31 -1.51 1.35 -32.87
C GLU A 31 -0.29 2.18 -33.30
N GLU A 32 0.16 1.98 -34.54
CA GLU A 32 1.19 2.85 -35.11
C GLU A 32 0.59 4.22 -35.41
N VAL A 33 1.30 5.27 -35.01
CA VAL A 33 0.90 6.66 -35.22
C VAL A 33 2.05 7.37 -35.91
N ASP A 34 1.74 8.05 -37.02
CA ASP A 34 2.69 8.81 -37.83
C ASP A 34 2.50 10.33 -37.64
N GLY A 35 3.57 11.11 -37.85
CA GLY A 35 3.52 12.58 -37.81
C GLY A 35 3.88 13.18 -36.44
N GLU A 36 3.28 14.33 -36.10
CA GLU A 36 3.60 15.09 -34.87
C GLU A 36 3.24 14.35 -33.56
N GLU A 37 2.51 13.24 -33.63
CA GLU A 37 2.13 12.40 -32.48
C GLU A 37 2.98 11.13 -32.32
N MET A 38 4.13 11.03 -32.99
CA MET A 38 5.00 9.86 -32.88
C MET A 38 5.41 9.56 -31.43
N PRO A 39 5.34 8.30 -30.99
CA PRO A 39 5.82 7.91 -29.67
C PRO A 39 7.34 8.06 -29.64
N ARG A 40 7.91 8.39 -28.48
CA ARG A 40 9.39 8.41 -28.34
C ARG A 40 10.00 7.01 -28.47
N LEU A 41 9.21 5.99 -28.13
CA LEU A 41 9.62 4.59 -28.13
C LEU A 41 8.41 3.71 -28.42
N SER A 42 8.61 2.69 -29.26
CA SER A 42 7.62 1.65 -29.56
C SER A 42 8.20 0.27 -29.29
N VAL A 43 7.44 -0.57 -28.59
CA VAL A 43 7.75 -1.98 -28.40
C VAL A 43 6.83 -2.80 -29.28
N TYR A 44 7.43 -3.58 -30.16
CA TYR A 44 6.75 -4.52 -31.04
C TYR A 44 6.92 -5.93 -30.52
N GLY A 45 5.85 -6.72 -30.51
CA GLY A 45 5.86 -8.12 -30.10
C GLY A 45 5.31 -9.01 -31.21
N LYS A 46 6.02 -10.10 -31.48
CA LYS A 46 5.60 -11.10 -32.47
C LYS A 46 5.69 -12.51 -31.90
N THR A 47 4.60 -13.25 -32.06
CA THR A 47 4.44 -14.65 -31.66
C THR A 47 4.89 -15.56 -32.81
N GLY A 48 5.95 -16.34 -32.56
CA GLY A 48 6.38 -17.42 -33.44
C GLY A 48 5.94 -18.79 -32.92
N GLU A 49 6.29 -19.87 -33.62
CA GLU A 49 5.87 -21.22 -33.23
C GLU A 49 6.44 -21.66 -31.87
N ASN A 50 7.76 -21.49 -31.67
CA ASN A 50 8.47 -21.83 -30.41
C ASN A 50 9.29 -20.66 -29.86
N ARG A 51 9.02 -19.43 -30.34
CA ARG A 51 9.78 -18.24 -29.97
C ARG A 51 8.88 -17.02 -29.88
N TYR A 52 9.23 -16.10 -28.99
CA TYR A 52 8.63 -14.77 -28.91
C TYR A 52 9.69 -13.71 -29.22
N PHE A 53 9.36 -12.80 -30.13
CA PHE A 53 10.25 -11.75 -30.61
C PHE A 53 9.81 -10.41 -30.02
N LEU A 54 10.77 -9.60 -29.57
CA LEU A 54 10.55 -8.21 -29.22
C LEU A 54 11.47 -7.31 -30.04
N THR A 55 10.91 -6.24 -30.57
CA THR A 55 11.65 -5.16 -31.19
C THR A 55 11.36 -3.87 -30.45
N VAL A 56 12.39 -3.18 -29.98
CA VAL A 56 12.27 -1.85 -29.36
C VAL A 56 12.81 -0.84 -30.35
N ARG A 57 11.93 0.05 -30.82
CA ARG A 57 12.26 1.20 -31.68
C ARG A 57 12.24 2.48 -30.85
N GLU A 58 13.27 3.28 -30.99
CA GLU A 58 13.34 4.62 -30.42
C GLU A 58 13.44 5.64 -31.56
N TYR A 59 12.65 6.71 -31.45
CA TYR A 59 12.55 7.76 -32.45
C TYR A 59 13.30 8.98 -31.92
N VAL A 60 14.44 9.30 -32.54
CA VAL A 60 15.33 10.39 -32.13
C VAL A 60 15.01 11.66 -32.93
N GLU A 61 15.31 12.84 -32.39
CA GLU A 61 14.94 14.15 -32.96
C GLU A 61 15.40 14.38 -34.41
N ASP A 62 16.47 13.71 -34.87
CA ASP A 62 16.99 13.83 -36.24
C ASP A 62 16.33 12.88 -37.26
N GLY A 63 15.27 12.15 -36.86
CA GLY A 63 14.59 11.15 -37.70
C GLY A 63 15.32 9.80 -37.78
N GLU A 64 16.42 9.64 -37.04
CA GLU A 64 17.10 8.35 -36.86
C GLU A 64 16.25 7.43 -35.99
N ILE A 65 16.09 6.17 -36.43
CA ILE A 65 15.39 5.13 -35.70
C ILE A 65 16.42 4.15 -35.15
N LEU A 66 16.56 4.11 -33.83
CA LEU A 66 17.39 3.13 -33.16
C LEU A 66 16.55 1.89 -32.84
N GLU A 67 16.83 0.80 -33.55
CA GLU A 67 16.12 -0.47 -33.40
C GLU A 67 16.99 -1.51 -32.68
N SER A 68 16.37 -2.24 -31.76
CA SER A 68 16.98 -3.42 -31.13
C SER A 68 15.98 -4.55 -31.15
N GLU A 69 16.38 -5.71 -31.66
CA GLU A 69 15.55 -6.91 -31.74
C GLU A 69 16.16 -8.03 -30.89
N ALA A 70 15.31 -8.76 -30.18
CA ALA A 70 15.70 -9.96 -29.45
C ALA A 70 14.59 -11.01 -29.51
N ALA A 71 14.96 -12.27 -29.31
CA ALA A 71 13.99 -13.37 -29.32
C ALA A 71 14.33 -14.43 -28.25
N VAL A 72 13.31 -14.86 -27.50
CA VAL A 72 13.40 -15.95 -26.51
C VAL A 72 12.63 -17.18 -26.97
N GLU A 73 13.02 -18.34 -26.45
CA GLU A 73 12.22 -19.56 -26.58
C GLU A 73 10.92 -19.42 -25.77
N ALA A 74 9.80 -19.79 -26.39
CA ALA A 74 8.46 -19.71 -25.83
C ALA A 74 7.79 -21.09 -25.84
N ASP A 75 7.35 -21.52 -24.66
CA ASP A 75 6.41 -22.63 -24.48
C ASP A 75 5.08 -22.02 -24.01
N TYR A 76 4.14 -21.89 -24.93
CA TYR A 76 2.84 -21.28 -24.65
C TYR A 76 1.95 -22.14 -23.74
N SER A 77 2.29 -23.42 -23.54
CA SER A 77 1.63 -24.27 -22.53
C SER A 77 2.12 -23.93 -21.12
N ASN A 78 3.40 -23.52 -20.98
CA ASN A 78 3.96 -22.97 -19.75
C ASN A 78 3.99 -21.43 -19.80
N ARG A 79 2.79 -20.83 -19.68
CA ARG A 79 2.63 -19.37 -19.69
C ARG A 79 3.51 -18.66 -18.65
N PHE A 80 3.73 -19.26 -17.47
CA PHE A 80 4.52 -18.65 -16.41
C PHE A 80 5.99 -18.46 -16.83
N GLU A 81 6.63 -19.51 -17.33
CA GLU A 81 8.04 -19.45 -17.72
C GLU A 81 8.24 -18.57 -18.96
N THR A 82 7.39 -18.74 -19.98
CA THR A 82 7.43 -17.91 -21.20
C THR A 82 7.33 -16.42 -20.88
N LYS A 83 6.39 -16.06 -20.00
CA LYS A 83 6.24 -14.68 -19.51
C LYS A 83 7.51 -14.16 -18.83
N ASN A 84 8.15 -14.93 -17.95
CA ASN A 84 9.38 -14.48 -17.28
C ASN A 84 10.55 -14.34 -18.25
N ARG A 85 10.66 -15.20 -19.27
CA ARG A 85 11.66 -15.06 -20.34
C ARG A 85 11.46 -13.77 -21.14
N ILE A 86 10.21 -13.48 -21.56
CA ILE A 86 9.87 -12.23 -22.27
C ILE A 86 10.24 -11.02 -21.42
N LYS A 87 9.87 -11.02 -20.13
CA LYS A 87 10.19 -9.92 -19.22
C LYS A 87 11.70 -9.73 -19.02
N ARG A 88 12.48 -10.81 -18.87
CA ARG A 88 13.95 -10.73 -18.74
C ARG A 88 14.61 -10.18 -20.00
N MET A 89 14.14 -10.61 -21.18
CA MET A 89 14.60 -10.08 -22.46
C MET A 89 14.32 -8.57 -22.57
N LEU A 90 13.08 -8.16 -22.34
CA LEU A 90 12.71 -6.74 -22.38
C LEU A 90 13.49 -5.93 -21.34
N TYR A 91 13.67 -6.45 -20.13
CA TYR A 91 14.47 -5.80 -19.09
C TYR A 91 15.90 -5.55 -19.55
N GLY A 92 16.56 -6.54 -20.17
CA GLY A 92 17.91 -6.40 -20.70
C GLY A 92 17.99 -5.29 -21.75
N MET A 93 17.07 -5.29 -22.72
CA MET A 93 17.00 -4.28 -23.77
C MET A 93 16.79 -2.86 -23.20
N LEU A 94 15.88 -2.71 -22.24
CA LEU A 94 15.59 -1.42 -21.61
C LEU A 94 16.71 -0.95 -20.69
N SER A 95 17.36 -1.86 -19.94
CA SER A 95 18.47 -1.54 -19.04
C SER A 95 19.69 -1.08 -19.83
N GLU A 96 20.01 -1.77 -20.92
CA GLU A 96 21.11 -1.38 -21.80
C GLU A 96 20.86 -0.01 -22.44
N LYS A 97 19.63 0.25 -22.88
CA LYS A 97 19.25 1.52 -23.51
C LYS A 97 19.23 2.68 -22.52
N THR A 98 18.58 2.50 -21.37
CA THR A 98 18.39 3.58 -20.38
C THR A 98 19.55 3.76 -19.43
N LYS A 99 20.48 2.78 -19.37
CA LYS A 99 21.54 2.66 -18.36
C LYS A 99 20.99 2.66 -16.93
N LYS A 100 19.75 2.20 -16.74
CA LYS A 100 19.07 2.08 -15.45
C LYS A 100 18.92 0.61 -15.10
N GLU A 101 19.11 0.30 -13.82
CA GLU A 101 18.72 -0.98 -13.23
C GLU A 101 17.59 -0.75 -12.23
N LEU A 102 16.67 -1.70 -12.14
CA LEU A 102 15.57 -1.65 -11.18
C LEU A 102 15.89 -2.56 -9.99
N PRO A 103 15.73 -2.12 -8.74
CA PRO A 103 16.10 -2.93 -7.56
C PRO A 103 15.38 -4.29 -7.49
N TRP A 104 14.15 -4.34 -7.98
CA TRP A 104 13.31 -5.54 -8.05
C TRP A 104 13.41 -6.28 -9.40
N GLY A 105 14.27 -5.83 -10.31
CA GLY A 105 14.42 -6.37 -11.66
C GLY A 105 13.09 -6.38 -12.42
N THR A 106 12.68 -7.56 -12.89
CA THR A 106 11.43 -7.79 -13.61
C THR A 106 10.23 -8.00 -12.71
N LEU A 107 10.40 -8.10 -11.39
CA LEU A 107 9.28 -8.33 -10.49
C LEU A 107 8.43 -7.06 -10.41
N THR A 108 7.16 -7.15 -10.82
CA THR A 108 6.18 -6.03 -10.82
C THR A 108 5.01 -6.27 -9.86
N GLY A 109 5.04 -7.39 -9.13
CA GLY A 109 4.00 -7.79 -8.19
C GLY A 109 3.95 -6.93 -6.92
N ILE A 110 2.77 -6.87 -6.31
CA ILE A 110 2.51 -6.09 -5.08
C ILE A 110 3.20 -6.69 -3.85
N ARG A 111 3.49 -7.99 -3.83
CA ARG A 111 3.92 -8.73 -2.61
C ARG A 111 5.11 -9.63 -2.92
N PRO A 112 6.33 -9.07 -2.92
CA PRO A 112 7.52 -9.86 -3.20
C PRO A 112 7.84 -10.85 -2.07
N THR A 113 7.54 -10.49 -0.82
CA THR A 113 7.67 -11.31 0.41
C THR A 113 7.00 -12.68 0.29
N LYS A 114 5.83 -12.75 -0.36
CA LYS A 114 5.12 -14.01 -0.61
C LYS A 114 5.96 -15.06 -1.35
N ILE A 115 6.90 -14.64 -2.21
CA ILE A 115 7.81 -15.55 -2.93
C ILE A 115 8.76 -16.22 -1.93
N ALA A 116 9.44 -15.42 -1.11
CA ALA A 116 10.35 -15.92 -0.07
C ALA A 116 9.59 -16.80 0.93
N MET A 117 8.43 -16.33 1.42
CA MET A 117 7.57 -17.09 2.35
C MET A 117 7.14 -18.45 1.80
N THR A 118 6.72 -18.50 0.52
CA THR A 118 6.31 -19.77 -0.11
C THR A 118 7.48 -20.75 -0.15
N LYS A 119 8.67 -20.28 -0.56
CA LYS A 119 9.87 -21.11 -0.63
C LYS A 119 10.36 -21.57 0.75
N LEU A 120 10.31 -20.71 1.76
CA LEU A 120 10.59 -21.09 3.15
C LEU A 120 9.61 -22.18 3.63
N THR A 121 8.33 -22.07 3.27
CA THR A 121 7.30 -23.08 3.60
C THR A 121 7.55 -24.41 2.88
N GLU A 122 8.08 -24.38 1.66
CA GLU A 122 8.54 -25.55 0.89
C GLU A 122 9.86 -26.16 1.44
N GLY A 123 10.44 -25.59 2.50
CA GLY A 123 11.68 -26.07 3.11
C GLY A 123 12.94 -25.66 2.37
N LYS A 124 12.87 -24.65 1.49
CA LYS A 124 14.03 -24.12 0.76
C LYS A 124 14.90 -23.25 1.66
N GLY A 125 16.22 -23.41 1.53
CA GLY A 125 17.20 -22.56 2.22
C GLY A 125 17.33 -21.17 1.58
N GLU A 126 17.93 -20.22 2.29
CA GLU A 126 18.13 -18.85 1.80
C GLU A 126 18.87 -18.78 0.45
N ASP A 127 19.90 -19.60 0.26
CA ASP A 127 20.66 -19.64 -1.00
C ASP A 127 19.79 -20.08 -2.19
N GLU A 128 18.89 -21.05 -1.99
CA GLU A 128 17.96 -21.48 -3.03
C GLU A 128 16.95 -20.39 -3.37
N ILE A 129 16.46 -19.66 -2.36
CA ILE A 129 15.55 -18.52 -2.53
C ILE A 129 16.25 -17.41 -3.31
N ARG A 130 17.49 -17.10 -2.93
CA ARG A 130 18.32 -16.07 -3.59
C ARG A 130 18.56 -16.42 -5.05
N SER A 131 19.02 -17.63 -5.34
CA SER A 131 19.25 -18.09 -6.72
C SER A 131 17.95 -18.02 -7.53
N TYR A 132 16.84 -18.50 -6.98
CA TYR A 132 15.54 -18.45 -7.66
C TYR A 132 15.11 -17.02 -7.98
N MET A 133 15.20 -16.09 -7.03
CA MET A 133 14.79 -14.69 -7.24
C MET A 133 15.72 -13.95 -8.21
N LYS A 134 17.03 -14.20 -8.15
CA LYS A 134 18.00 -13.65 -9.11
C LYS A 134 17.75 -14.15 -10.52
N GLU A 135 17.64 -15.46 -10.71
CA GLU A 135 17.53 -16.07 -12.04
C GLU A 135 16.18 -15.80 -12.69
N THR A 136 15.10 -15.85 -11.90
CA THR A 136 13.73 -15.69 -12.41
C THR A 136 13.38 -14.22 -12.61
N TYR A 137 13.76 -13.36 -11.66
CA TYR A 137 13.28 -11.97 -11.61
C TYR A 137 14.37 -10.92 -11.73
N LEU A 138 15.65 -11.28 -11.76
CA LEU A 138 16.77 -10.33 -11.76
C LEU A 138 16.72 -9.36 -10.56
N THR A 139 16.20 -9.84 -9.42
CA THR A 139 16.11 -9.04 -8.19
C THR A 139 17.50 -8.83 -7.59
N SER A 140 17.79 -7.61 -7.14
CA SER A 140 19.07 -7.29 -6.48
C SER A 140 19.23 -7.99 -5.13
N ASP A 141 20.48 -8.21 -4.70
CA ASP A 141 20.80 -8.85 -3.42
C ASP A 141 20.11 -8.16 -2.24
N ALA A 142 20.21 -6.83 -2.16
CA ALA A 142 19.61 -6.05 -1.06
C ALA A 142 18.09 -6.27 -0.93
N LYS A 143 17.37 -6.40 -2.05
CA LYS A 143 15.92 -6.64 -2.05
C LYS A 143 15.56 -8.10 -1.75
N ILE A 144 16.42 -9.04 -2.15
CA ILE A 144 16.27 -10.45 -1.76
C ILE A 144 16.46 -10.58 -0.25
N ASP A 145 17.51 -9.99 0.31
CA ASP A 145 17.82 -10.01 1.74
C ASP A 145 16.64 -9.45 2.54
N LEU A 146 16.15 -8.27 2.15
CA LEU A 146 14.97 -7.65 2.76
C LEU A 146 13.73 -8.56 2.67
N SER A 147 13.52 -9.22 1.53
CA SER A 147 12.37 -10.10 1.34
C SER A 147 12.44 -11.36 2.20
N ILE A 148 13.64 -11.91 2.40
CA ILE A 148 13.87 -13.08 3.26
C ILE A 148 13.71 -12.66 4.73
N GLU A 149 14.38 -11.60 5.15
CA GLU A 149 14.30 -11.03 6.51
C GLU A 149 12.85 -10.82 6.95
N ILE A 150 12.04 -10.14 6.10
CA ILE A 150 10.63 -9.91 6.38
C ILE A 150 9.85 -11.22 6.41
N ALA A 151 10.05 -12.14 5.46
CA ALA A 151 9.31 -13.39 5.45
C ALA A 151 9.56 -14.24 6.70
N GLU A 152 10.79 -14.27 7.21
CA GLU A 152 11.10 -14.95 8.47
C GLU A 152 10.44 -14.27 9.66
N ARG A 153 10.46 -12.93 9.68
CA ARG A 153 9.83 -12.12 10.73
C ARG A 153 8.31 -12.29 10.75
N GLU A 154 7.68 -12.28 9.59
CA GLU A 154 6.24 -12.54 9.43
C GLU A 154 5.88 -13.94 9.95
N ARG A 155 6.70 -14.96 9.65
CA ARG A 155 6.49 -16.34 10.13
C ARG A 155 6.53 -16.40 11.66
N GLU A 156 7.46 -15.69 12.29
CA GLU A 156 7.55 -15.59 13.75
C GLU A 156 6.34 -14.85 14.34
N LEU A 157 6.03 -13.65 13.83
CA LEU A 157 4.95 -12.80 14.33
C LEU A 157 3.57 -13.44 14.20
N LEU A 158 3.34 -14.19 13.11
CA LEU A 158 2.08 -14.87 12.84
C LEU A 158 1.98 -16.25 13.50
N SER A 159 3.05 -16.77 14.12
CA SER A 159 3.04 -18.10 14.74
C SER A 159 2.00 -18.27 15.86
N ALA A 160 1.58 -17.16 16.47
CA ALA A 160 0.59 -17.11 17.54
C ALA A 160 -0.83 -16.74 17.07
N ILE A 161 -1.05 -16.59 15.76
CA ILE A 161 -2.34 -16.19 15.16
C ILE A 161 -2.95 -17.38 14.43
N ASP A 162 -4.17 -17.77 14.81
CA ASP A 162 -4.98 -18.70 14.03
C ASP A 162 -5.69 -17.93 12.91
N TYR A 163 -4.98 -17.66 11.82
CA TYR A 163 -5.55 -16.95 10.68
C TYR A 163 -6.48 -17.81 9.80
N GLU A 164 -6.62 -19.11 10.07
CA GLU A 164 -7.58 -19.97 9.35
C GLU A 164 -9.00 -19.81 9.92
N ASN A 165 -9.12 -19.85 11.25
CA ASN A 165 -10.42 -19.75 11.93
C ASN A 165 -10.70 -18.34 12.45
N GLY A 166 -9.66 -17.52 12.67
CA GLY A 166 -9.79 -16.14 13.10
C GLY A 166 -10.15 -15.17 11.98
N TYR A 167 -10.41 -13.92 12.35
CA TYR A 167 -10.61 -12.82 11.44
C TYR A 167 -10.10 -11.50 12.02
N SER A 168 -9.88 -10.52 11.15
CA SER A 168 -9.60 -9.15 11.55
C SER A 168 -10.75 -8.22 11.16
N LEU A 169 -11.00 -7.23 12.00
CA LEU A 169 -12.02 -6.20 11.78
C LEU A 169 -11.36 -4.90 11.33
N TYR A 170 -11.74 -4.40 10.16
CA TYR A 170 -11.40 -3.06 9.73
C TYR A 170 -12.61 -2.15 9.86
N VAL A 171 -12.43 -0.96 10.43
CA VAL A 171 -13.48 0.06 10.49
C VAL A 171 -12.96 1.31 9.80
N GLY A 172 -13.63 1.72 8.74
CA GLY A 172 -13.23 2.87 7.92
C GLY A 172 -14.07 4.11 8.22
N ILE A 173 -13.42 5.18 8.66
CA ILE A 173 -14.02 6.52 8.77
C ILE A 173 -13.63 7.34 7.54
N PRO A 174 -14.54 7.61 6.61
CA PRO A 174 -14.23 8.23 5.33
C PRO A 174 -14.09 9.76 5.44
N PHE A 175 -13.70 10.30 6.60
CA PHE A 175 -13.66 11.74 6.84
C PHE A 175 -12.26 12.23 7.18
N CYS A 176 -11.88 13.37 6.61
CA CYS A 176 -10.64 14.07 6.90
C CYS A 176 -10.91 15.57 7.12
N PRO A 177 -9.99 16.31 7.80
CA PRO A 177 -10.07 17.76 7.85
C PRO A 177 -9.89 18.37 6.44
N THR A 178 -8.94 17.83 5.68
CA THR A 178 -8.66 18.19 4.27
C THR A 178 -8.22 16.97 3.46
N THR A 179 -8.40 17.03 2.14
CA THR A 179 -7.88 16.00 1.21
C THR A 179 -6.46 16.36 0.76
N CYS A 180 -5.49 15.49 1.05
CA CYS A 180 -4.09 15.66 0.64
C CYS A 180 -3.90 15.42 -0.86
N LEU A 181 -2.89 16.04 -1.48
CA LEU A 181 -2.65 15.93 -2.93
C LEU A 181 -2.33 14.50 -3.40
N TYR A 182 -1.64 13.71 -2.59
CA TYR A 182 -1.25 12.33 -2.87
C TYR A 182 -2.29 11.29 -2.43
N CYS A 183 -3.33 11.70 -1.68
CA CYS A 183 -4.22 10.75 -1.03
C CYS A 183 -4.97 9.91 -2.06
N SER A 184 -4.95 8.59 -1.88
CA SER A 184 -5.70 7.65 -2.72
C SER A 184 -6.88 6.99 -2.01
N PHE A 185 -7.08 7.32 -0.74
CA PHE A 185 -8.20 6.84 0.05
C PHE A 185 -9.45 7.65 -0.24
N THR A 186 -10.60 7.00 -0.11
CA THR A 186 -11.90 7.66 -0.12
C THR A 186 -12.01 8.50 1.15
N SER A 187 -11.95 9.83 1.00
CA SER A 187 -12.06 10.78 2.10
C SER A 187 -12.91 11.98 1.72
N PHE A 188 -13.80 12.39 2.60
CA PHE A 188 -14.66 13.55 2.48
C PHE A 188 -14.31 14.60 3.54
N PRO A 189 -14.42 15.90 3.23
CA PRO A 189 -14.23 16.94 4.24
C PRO A 189 -15.26 16.80 5.37
N ILE A 190 -14.80 16.59 6.60
CA ILE A 190 -15.69 16.32 7.74
C ILE A 190 -16.72 17.43 7.99
N LYS A 191 -16.34 18.69 7.74
CA LYS A 191 -17.21 19.87 7.90
C LYS A 191 -18.50 19.78 7.08
N SER A 192 -18.47 19.08 5.94
CA SER A 192 -19.65 18.89 5.09
C SER A 192 -20.65 17.88 5.67
N TRP A 193 -20.24 17.09 6.67
CA TRP A 193 -20.99 15.96 7.21
C TRP A 193 -21.34 16.10 8.70
N GLU A 194 -20.91 17.17 9.38
CA GLU A 194 -21.14 17.38 10.82
C GLU A 194 -22.61 17.19 11.23
N LYS A 195 -23.54 17.77 10.47
CA LYS A 195 -24.99 17.69 10.75
C LYS A 195 -25.63 16.32 10.50
N ARG A 196 -24.92 15.45 9.78
CA ARG A 196 -25.40 14.12 9.36
C ARG A 196 -24.49 13.00 9.89
N MET A 197 -23.61 13.33 10.83
CA MET A 197 -22.66 12.37 11.38
C MET A 197 -23.38 11.22 12.06
N GLU A 198 -24.43 11.49 12.82
CA GLU A 198 -25.23 10.46 13.48
C GLU A 198 -25.95 9.54 12.49
N GLU A 199 -26.40 10.04 11.32
CA GLU A 199 -26.97 9.18 10.26
C GLU A 199 -25.91 8.20 9.73
N TYR A 200 -24.69 8.68 9.51
CA TYR A 200 -23.56 7.84 9.13
C TYR A 200 -23.22 6.81 10.22
N LEU A 201 -23.15 7.23 11.48
CA LEU A 201 -22.88 6.34 12.60
C LEU A 201 -23.97 5.27 12.76
N ALA A 202 -25.24 5.62 12.56
CA ALA A 202 -26.33 4.66 12.60
C ALA A 202 -26.17 3.56 11.53
N ALA A 203 -25.82 3.94 10.29
CA ALA A 203 -25.53 2.99 9.22
C ALA A 203 -24.31 2.12 9.54
N LEU A 204 -23.22 2.73 10.04
CA LEU A 204 -22.01 2.02 10.48
C LEU A 204 -22.31 1.01 11.58
N PHE A 205 -23.10 1.39 12.58
CA PHE A 205 -23.46 0.53 13.71
C PHE A 205 -24.34 -0.65 13.28
N LYS A 206 -25.26 -0.42 12.34
CA LYS A 206 -26.06 -1.49 11.72
C LYS A 206 -25.16 -2.52 11.01
N GLU A 207 -24.13 -2.05 10.32
CA GLU A 207 -23.16 -2.92 9.66
C GLU A 207 -22.25 -3.65 10.65
N MET A 208 -21.80 -3.00 11.73
CA MET A 208 -21.03 -3.64 12.79
C MET A 208 -21.82 -4.78 13.45
N ASP A 209 -23.11 -4.55 13.75
CA ASP A 209 -23.97 -5.58 14.32
C ASP A 209 -24.16 -6.75 13.36
N TYR A 210 -24.26 -6.49 12.06
CA TYR A 210 -24.28 -7.53 11.05
C TYR A 210 -22.97 -8.33 11.03
N ALA A 211 -21.83 -7.64 10.96
CA ALA A 211 -20.51 -8.26 10.94
C ALA A 211 -20.28 -9.15 12.17
N ALA A 212 -20.61 -8.67 13.37
CA ALA A 212 -20.46 -9.45 14.60
C ALA A 212 -21.34 -10.70 14.62
N ARG A 213 -22.59 -10.61 14.15
CA ARG A 213 -23.47 -11.79 14.05
C ARG A 213 -22.92 -12.82 13.06
N THR A 214 -22.47 -12.38 11.89
CA THR A 214 -21.98 -13.28 10.84
C THR A 214 -20.65 -13.95 11.21
N MET A 215 -19.83 -13.27 12.02
CA MET A 215 -18.54 -13.80 12.50
C MET A 215 -18.63 -14.44 13.88
N ALA A 216 -19.83 -14.64 14.42
CA ALA A 216 -20.01 -15.28 15.72
C ALA A 216 -19.32 -16.65 15.74
N GLY A 217 -18.62 -16.96 16.84
CA GLY A 217 -17.86 -18.21 16.99
C GLY A 217 -16.47 -18.21 16.35
N ARG A 218 -16.09 -17.18 15.59
CA ARG A 218 -14.70 -16.97 15.12
C ARG A 218 -13.94 -16.02 16.05
N THR A 219 -12.64 -16.23 16.16
CA THR A 219 -11.75 -15.38 16.96
C THR A 219 -11.49 -14.05 16.27
N LEU A 220 -11.72 -12.94 16.96
CA LEU A 220 -11.30 -11.62 16.49
C LEU A 220 -9.85 -11.38 16.93
N ASP A 221 -8.91 -11.39 15.98
CA ASP A 221 -7.47 -11.27 16.27
C ASP A 221 -7.00 -9.83 16.31
N THR A 222 -7.44 -9.00 15.35
CA THR A 222 -7.04 -7.59 15.28
C THR A 222 -8.21 -6.69 14.91
N VAL A 223 -8.16 -5.45 15.43
CA VAL A 223 -9.08 -4.38 15.08
C VAL A 223 -8.28 -3.20 14.57
N TYR A 224 -8.59 -2.74 13.37
CA TYR A 224 -7.93 -1.60 12.74
C TYR A 224 -8.94 -0.53 12.37
N PHE A 225 -8.79 0.65 12.98
CA PHE A 225 -9.64 1.82 12.73
C PHE A 225 -8.87 2.84 11.89
N GLY A 226 -9.29 3.03 10.64
CA GLY A 226 -8.55 3.85 9.67
C GLY A 226 -9.44 4.52 8.62
N GLY A 227 -8.88 4.77 7.44
CA GLY A 227 -9.61 5.24 6.25
C GLY A 227 -9.22 6.64 5.84
N GLY A 228 -10.05 7.62 6.16
CA GLY A 228 -9.68 9.02 6.12
C GLY A 228 -8.81 9.36 7.33
N THR A 229 -9.44 9.81 8.40
CA THR A 229 -8.78 10.08 9.67
C THR A 229 -9.81 9.89 10.77
N PRO A 230 -9.80 8.74 11.47
CA PRO A 230 -10.68 8.46 12.60
C PRO A 230 -10.77 9.58 13.64
N THR A 231 -9.64 10.18 14.01
CA THR A 231 -9.58 11.31 14.95
C THR A 231 -10.16 12.60 14.42
N SER A 232 -10.65 12.66 13.18
CA SER A 232 -11.47 13.79 12.71
C SER A 232 -12.79 13.88 13.45
N LEU A 233 -13.35 12.74 13.87
CA LEU A 233 -14.57 12.72 14.70
C LEU A 233 -14.39 13.58 15.96
N SER A 234 -15.49 14.17 16.45
CA SER A 234 -15.48 14.77 17.78
C SER A 234 -15.21 13.69 18.84
N ALA A 235 -14.73 14.07 20.03
CA ALA A 235 -14.49 13.11 21.10
C ALA A 235 -15.76 12.31 21.45
N GLU A 236 -16.93 12.96 21.44
CA GLU A 236 -18.24 12.32 21.66
C GLU A 236 -18.56 11.27 20.58
N HIS A 237 -18.45 11.61 19.29
CA HIS A 237 -18.71 10.66 18.21
C HIS A 237 -17.67 9.52 18.20
N LEU A 238 -16.41 9.82 18.50
CA LEU A 238 -15.36 8.82 18.65
C LEU A 238 -15.70 7.85 19.78
N GLU A 239 -16.13 8.36 20.93
CA GLU A 239 -16.57 7.54 22.07
C GLU A 239 -17.77 6.67 21.72
N MET A 240 -18.77 7.20 20.98
CA MET A 240 -19.91 6.41 20.52
C MET A 240 -19.46 5.19 19.70
N VAL A 241 -18.50 5.36 18.79
CA VAL A 241 -17.95 4.27 17.97
C VAL A 241 -17.17 3.27 18.82
N MET A 242 -16.28 3.75 19.71
CA MET A 242 -15.47 2.89 20.57
C MET A 242 -16.35 2.04 21.51
N ARG A 243 -17.38 2.67 22.09
CA ARG A 243 -18.39 2.00 22.91
C ARG A 243 -19.16 0.95 22.12
N LYS A 244 -19.57 1.27 20.89
CA LYS A 244 -20.24 0.31 20.03
C LYS A 244 -19.34 -0.89 19.72
N LEU A 245 -18.08 -0.67 19.38
CA LEU A 245 -17.12 -1.74 19.10
C LEU A 245 -16.97 -2.69 20.29
N LYS A 246 -16.69 -2.16 21.48
CA LYS A 246 -16.53 -2.97 22.70
C LYS A 246 -17.81 -3.70 23.12
N ALA A 247 -18.98 -3.16 22.81
CA ALA A 247 -20.26 -3.78 23.14
C ALA A 247 -20.68 -4.86 22.13
N THR A 248 -20.25 -4.76 20.87
CA THR A 248 -20.69 -5.62 19.77
C THR A 248 -19.74 -6.79 19.50
N PHE A 249 -18.42 -6.61 19.71
CA PHE A 249 -17.42 -7.65 19.43
C PHE A 249 -16.74 -8.16 20.71
N ASP A 250 -16.30 -9.42 20.70
CA ASP A 250 -15.49 -9.96 21.78
C ASP A 250 -14.02 -9.54 21.62
N PHE A 251 -13.52 -8.75 22.58
CA PHE A 251 -12.14 -8.28 22.63
C PHE A 251 -11.21 -9.19 23.44
N SER A 252 -11.70 -10.28 24.03
CA SER A 252 -10.92 -11.16 24.91
C SER A 252 -9.68 -11.76 24.24
N SER A 253 -9.73 -11.96 22.92
CA SER A 253 -8.66 -12.54 22.11
C SER A 253 -7.89 -11.53 21.25
N VAL A 254 -8.33 -10.26 21.21
CA VAL A 254 -7.74 -9.23 20.35
C VAL A 254 -6.30 -8.97 20.76
N LYS A 255 -5.38 -9.22 19.83
CA LYS A 255 -3.93 -9.01 20.00
C LYS A 255 -3.53 -7.57 19.74
N GLU A 256 -4.26 -6.90 18.86
CA GLU A 256 -3.97 -5.52 18.45
C GLU A 256 -5.26 -4.74 18.21
N PHE A 257 -5.34 -3.56 18.82
CA PHE A 257 -6.33 -2.55 18.50
C PHE A 257 -5.63 -1.26 18.04
N THR A 258 -5.60 -1.05 16.73
CA THR A 258 -4.92 0.07 16.08
C THR A 258 -5.91 1.17 15.69
N VAL A 259 -5.58 2.43 16.00
CA VAL A 259 -6.32 3.61 15.52
C VAL A 259 -5.41 4.57 14.79
N GLU A 260 -5.75 4.91 13.55
CA GLU A 260 -5.05 5.95 12.81
C GLU A 260 -5.41 7.35 13.35
N ALA A 261 -4.42 8.02 13.93
CA ALA A 261 -4.46 9.44 14.27
C ALA A 261 -3.59 10.24 13.29
N GLY A 262 -3.59 9.83 12.01
CA GLY A 262 -2.62 10.24 10.99
C GLY A 262 -2.63 11.73 10.60
N ARG A 263 -3.48 12.55 11.24
CA ARG A 263 -3.58 14.00 11.09
C ARG A 263 -3.35 14.68 12.44
N PRO A 264 -2.16 15.26 12.68
CA PRO A 264 -1.86 15.96 13.93
C PRO A 264 -2.86 17.08 14.25
N ASP A 265 -3.40 17.75 13.22
CA ASP A 265 -4.43 18.78 13.31
C ASP A 265 -5.82 18.27 13.78
N SER A 266 -5.98 16.96 13.97
CA SER A 266 -7.21 16.36 14.49
C SER A 266 -7.06 15.79 15.90
N ILE A 267 -5.85 15.74 16.45
CA ILE A 267 -5.54 15.12 17.75
C ILE A 267 -5.80 16.13 18.87
N THR A 268 -6.57 15.71 19.87
CA THR A 268 -6.77 16.44 21.13
C THR A 268 -6.63 15.49 22.31
N GLU A 269 -6.39 16.02 23.50
CA GLU A 269 -6.26 15.23 24.73
C GLU A 269 -7.53 14.42 25.00
N GLU A 270 -8.72 14.99 24.79
CA GLU A 270 -9.99 14.30 25.02
C GLU A 270 -10.15 13.09 24.10
N LYS A 271 -9.72 13.20 22.83
CA LYS A 271 -9.76 12.08 21.88
C LYS A 271 -8.77 11.00 22.26
N LEU A 272 -7.53 11.37 22.61
CA LEU A 272 -6.53 10.43 23.08
C LEU A 272 -6.98 9.70 24.35
N LYS A 273 -7.65 10.41 25.26
CA LYS A 273 -8.26 9.83 26.46
C LYS A 273 -9.33 8.80 26.10
N VAL A 274 -10.23 9.11 25.16
CA VAL A 274 -11.22 8.13 24.67
C VAL A 274 -10.52 6.89 24.11
N LEU A 275 -9.46 7.04 23.30
CA LEU A 275 -8.75 5.88 22.76
C LEU A 275 -8.16 4.99 23.87
N LEU A 276 -7.53 5.59 24.89
CA LEU A 276 -6.97 4.87 26.04
C LEU A 276 -8.06 4.18 26.89
N ASP A 277 -9.15 4.89 27.19
CA ASP A 277 -10.25 4.38 28.02
C ASP A 277 -10.91 3.13 27.40
N TYR A 278 -10.87 3.01 26.07
CA TYR A 278 -11.38 1.85 25.34
C TYR A 278 -10.26 0.87 24.91
N GLY A 279 -9.05 0.99 25.44
CA GLY A 279 -7.98 0.00 25.30
C GLY A 279 -7.37 -0.10 23.91
N VAL A 280 -7.26 1.03 23.20
CA VAL A 280 -6.45 1.11 21.97
C VAL A 280 -4.99 0.86 22.33
N THR A 281 -4.37 -0.11 21.66
CA THR A 281 -3.00 -0.55 21.95
C THR A 281 -1.97 0.09 21.04
N ARG A 282 -2.40 0.67 19.91
CA ARG A 282 -1.50 1.28 18.93
C ARG A 282 -2.15 2.45 18.23
N ILE A 283 -1.38 3.51 18.00
CA ILE A 283 -1.82 4.66 17.18
C ILE A 283 -0.81 5.01 16.10
N SER A 284 -1.22 5.81 15.12
CA SER A 284 -0.32 6.45 14.17
C SER A 284 -0.40 7.97 14.23
N ILE A 285 0.74 8.66 14.24
CA ILE A 285 0.84 10.12 14.20
C ILE A 285 1.77 10.46 13.06
N ASN A 286 1.20 10.86 11.92
CA ASN A 286 1.94 10.79 10.66
C ASN A 286 2.35 12.18 10.15
N PRO A 287 3.64 12.55 10.21
CA PRO A 287 4.12 13.81 9.65
C PRO A 287 4.16 13.77 8.13
N GLN A 288 4.40 12.60 7.54
CA GLN A 288 4.74 12.40 6.12
C GLN A 288 6.11 12.94 5.74
N THR A 289 6.43 14.16 6.19
CA THR A 289 7.70 14.86 6.06
C THR A 289 7.81 15.89 7.19
N MET A 290 9.03 16.25 7.57
CA MET A 290 9.30 17.32 8.55
C MET A 290 9.66 18.66 7.87
N LYS A 291 9.36 18.82 6.57
CA LYS A 291 9.53 20.07 5.82
C LYS A 291 8.21 20.82 5.68
N GLN A 292 8.08 21.96 6.38
CA GLN A 292 6.83 22.75 6.39
C GLN A 292 6.37 23.17 4.99
N ALA A 293 7.29 23.62 4.13
CA ALA A 293 6.96 24.03 2.76
C ALA A 293 6.32 22.89 1.94
N THR A 294 6.80 21.65 2.11
CA THR A 294 6.20 20.48 1.47
C THR A 294 4.82 20.17 2.03
N LEU A 295 4.63 20.27 3.36
CA LEU A 295 3.32 20.05 4.00
C LEU A 295 2.25 21.00 3.43
N ASP A 296 2.60 22.28 3.31
CA ASP A 296 1.72 23.31 2.75
C ASP A 296 1.38 22.99 1.29
N LEU A 297 2.39 22.60 0.49
CA LEU A 297 2.24 22.23 -0.92
C LEU A 297 1.31 21.04 -1.10
N ILE A 298 1.46 19.98 -0.30
CA ILE A 298 0.66 18.75 -0.42
C ILE A 298 -0.71 18.83 0.26
N GLY A 299 -1.09 20.00 0.77
CA GLY A 299 -2.41 20.29 1.33
C GLY A 299 -2.62 19.80 2.76
N ARG A 300 -1.54 19.60 3.51
CA ARG A 300 -1.58 19.29 4.95
C ARG A 300 -1.46 20.59 5.73
N ARG A 301 -2.42 20.86 6.62
CA ARG A 301 -2.55 22.15 7.33
C ARG A 301 -1.98 22.16 8.74
N HIS A 302 -1.36 21.06 9.17
CA HIS A 302 -0.67 20.99 10.45
C HIS A 302 0.77 21.49 10.26
N THR A 303 1.39 21.92 11.36
CA THR A 303 2.80 22.32 11.34
C THR A 303 3.71 21.19 11.81
N VAL A 304 5.00 21.29 11.47
CA VAL A 304 6.05 20.40 12.00
C VAL A 304 6.05 20.40 13.54
N ASP A 305 5.93 21.57 14.17
CA ASP A 305 5.87 21.67 15.63
C ASP A 305 4.64 21.00 16.22
N MET A 306 3.49 21.05 15.52
CA MET A 306 2.28 20.34 15.94
C MET A 306 2.49 18.82 15.93
N VAL A 307 3.23 18.26 14.96
CA VAL A 307 3.61 16.83 15.00
C VAL A 307 4.32 16.52 16.32
N LYS A 308 5.35 17.30 16.64
CA LYS A 308 6.17 17.10 17.84
C LYS A 308 5.33 17.24 19.12
N GLU A 309 4.48 18.25 19.18
CA GLU A 309 3.55 18.48 20.29
C GLU A 309 2.59 17.29 20.47
N LYS A 310 1.89 16.86 19.41
CA LYS A 310 0.91 15.78 19.52
C LYS A 310 1.54 14.42 19.79
N TYR A 311 2.74 14.18 19.27
CA TYR A 311 3.51 12.99 19.59
C TYR A 311 3.88 12.94 21.08
N ARG A 312 4.43 14.03 21.63
CA ARG A 312 4.78 14.11 23.06
C ARG A 312 3.56 13.98 23.95
N LEU A 313 2.46 14.65 23.60
CA LEU A 313 1.19 14.52 24.31
C LEU A 313 0.74 13.05 24.38
N ALA A 314 0.73 12.33 23.25
CA ALA A 314 0.36 10.93 23.23
C ALA A 314 1.29 10.06 24.09
N ARG A 315 2.62 10.29 24.03
CA ARG A 315 3.58 9.60 24.90
C ARG A 315 3.32 9.87 26.38
N GLU A 316 3.13 11.14 26.76
CA GLU A 316 2.86 11.55 28.15
C GLU A 316 1.56 10.95 28.70
N MET A 317 0.55 10.78 27.84
CA MET A 317 -0.71 10.12 28.20
C MET A 317 -0.60 8.59 28.33
N GLY A 318 0.51 7.98 27.91
CA GLY A 318 0.81 6.56 28.10
C GLY A 318 0.75 5.70 26.84
N PHE A 319 0.68 6.27 25.63
CA PHE A 319 0.82 5.48 24.42
C PHE A 319 2.26 4.98 24.26
N ASP A 320 2.44 3.66 24.23
CA ASP A 320 3.73 3.00 24.15
C ASP A 320 3.98 2.31 22.79
N ASN A 321 3.02 2.42 21.85
CA ASN A 321 3.14 1.95 20.47
C ASN A 321 2.60 3.02 19.50
N ILE A 322 3.50 3.91 19.07
CA ILE A 322 3.21 5.01 18.15
C ILE A 322 3.99 4.82 16.85
N ASN A 323 3.24 4.81 15.76
CA ASN A 323 3.77 4.76 14.41
C ASN A 323 3.83 6.11 13.75
N MET A 324 4.83 6.32 12.90
CA MET A 324 4.92 7.51 12.04
C MET A 324 5.06 7.11 10.57
N ASP A 325 4.05 7.42 9.76
CA ASP A 325 4.13 7.23 8.30
C ASP A 325 4.88 8.41 7.64
N LEU A 326 5.86 8.05 6.79
CA LEU A 326 6.70 8.93 5.99
C LEU A 326 6.46 8.68 4.51
N ILE A 327 6.57 9.72 3.68
CA ILE A 327 6.47 9.58 2.22
C ILE A 327 7.74 10.13 1.57
N ILE A 328 8.43 9.27 0.82
CA ILE A 328 9.62 9.58 0.06
C ILE A 328 9.24 9.90 -1.39
N GLY A 329 9.91 10.90 -1.95
CA GLY A 329 9.62 11.44 -3.27
C GLY A 329 8.42 12.37 -3.28
N LEU A 330 8.16 13.10 -2.18
CA LEU A 330 7.24 14.23 -2.22
C LEU A 330 7.79 15.36 -3.12
N PRO A 331 6.92 16.23 -3.66
CA PRO A 331 7.36 17.30 -4.54
C PRO A 331 8.27 18.29 -3.84
N GLU A 332 9.32 18.74 -4.52
CA GLU A 332 10.33 19.69 -4.02
C GLU A 332 11.13 19.19 -2.81
N GLU A 333 11.26 17.87 -2.66
CA GLU A 333 12.15 17.25 -1.70
C GLU A 333 13.36 16.60 -2.37
N ASP A 334 14.52 16.83 -1.78
CA ASP A 334 15.77 16.15 -2.12
C ASP A 334 16.28 15.25 -0.98
N LEU A 335 17.47 14.66 -1.17
CA LEU A 335 18.05 13.73 -0.20
C LEU A 335 18.32 14.40 1.15
N GLU A 336 18.64 15.69 1.18
CA GLU A 336 18.92 16.42 2.41
C GLU A 336 17.63 16.72 3.18
N ASP A 337 16.54 16.99 2.48
CA ASP A 337 15.21 17.10 3.11
C ASP A 337 14.76 15.79 3.77
N VAL A 338 15.03 14.65 3.11
CA VAL A 338 14.77 13.32 3.67
C VAL A 338 15.66 13.07 4.89
N ARG A 339 16.95 13.45 4.84
CA ARG A 339 17.87 13.35 5.98
C ARG A 339 17.38 14.15 7.17
N HIS A 340 17.03 15.42 6.96
CA HIS A 340 16.47 16.27 7.99
C HIS A 340 15.19 15.65 8.59
N THR A 341 14.30 15.13 7.74
CA THR A 341 13.11 14.41 8.20
C THR A 341 13.49 13.24 9.11
N MET A 342 14.42 12.38 8.71
CA MET A 342 14.82 11.23 9.53
C MET A 342 15.50 11.64 10.84
N GLU A 343 16.28 12.73 10.87
CA GLU A 343 16.88 13.26 12.10
C GLU A 343 15.83 13.72 13.11
N GLU A 344 14.80 14.42 12.63
CA GLU A 344 13.68 14.89 13.44
C GLU A 344 12.83 13.72 13.95
N ILE A 345 12.60 12.69 13.13
CA ILE A 345 11.91 11.46 13.53
C ILE A 345 12.72 10.71 14.60
N ARG A 346 14.03 10.58 14.41
CA ARG A 346 14.93 9.98 15.41
C ARG A 346 14.88 10.72 16.75
N ALA A 347 14.76 12.05 16.73
CA ALA A 347 14.61 12.84 17.95
C ALA A 347 13.27 12.62 18.67
N LEU A 348 12.21 12.20 17.95
CA LEU A 348 10.93 11.82 18.54
C LEU A 348 10.92 10.38 19.07
N ASP A 349 11.79 9.52 18.54
CA ASP A 349 11.96 8.12 18.97
C ASP A 349 10.66 7.27 18.91
N PRO A 350 9.99 7.17 17.73
CA PRO A 350 8.79 6.35 17.59
C PRO A 350 9.07 4.85 17.70
N ASP A 351 8.03 4.08 17.99
CA ASP A 351 8.14 2.62 18.11
C ASP A 351 8.17 1.93 16.75
N SER A 352 7.54 2.56 15.76
CA SER A 352 7.56 2.10 14.38
C SER A 352 7.52 3.27 13.40
N ILE A 353 8.08 3.06 12.23
CA ILE A 353 7.88 3.94 11.08
C ILE A 353 7.39 3.13 9.89
N THR A 354 6.53 3.72 9.07
CA THR A 354 6.23 3.18 7.74
C THR A 354 6.79 4.13 6.71
N VAL A 355 7.72 3.63 5.89
CA VAL A 355 8.29 4.41 4.80
C VAL A 355 7.52 4.07 3.54
N HIS A 356 6.81 5.05 3.00
CA HIS A 356 6.11 4.94 1.73
C HIS A 356 6.89 5.61 0.62
N SER A 357 6.98 4.98 -0.54
CA SER A 357 7.41 5.64 -1.77
C SER A 357 6.21 6.23 -2.50
N LEU A 358 6.29 7.51 -2.90
CA LEU A 358 5.19 8.20 -3.55
C LEU A 358 4.71 7.45 -4.80
N ALA A 359 3.43 7.11 -4.82
CA ALA A 359 2.75 6.53 -5.97
C ALA A 359 1.81 7.56 -6.61
N ILE A 360 2.14 8.04 -7.80
CA ILE A 360 1.36 9.05 -8.51
C ILE A 360 0.20 8.35 -9.24
N LYS A 361 -0.97 8.23 -8.60
CA LYS A 361 -2.17 7.62 -9.23
C LYS A 361 -2.91 8.61 -10.13
N ARG A 362 -3.51 8.14 -11.25
CA ARG A 362 -4.28 8.96 -12.22
C ARG A 362 -5.32 9.88 -11.58
N ALA A 363 -5.92 9.46 -10.46
CA ALA A 363 -6.96 10.21 -9.73
C ALA A 363 -6.45 11.03 -8.54
N ALA A 364 -5.15 10.99 -8.22
CA ALA A 364 -4.59 11.89 -7.22
C ALA A 364 -4.73 13.33 -7.72
N ARG A 365 -5.01 14.29 -6.83
CA ARG A 365 -5.10 15.71 -7.21
C ARG A 365 -3.84 16.19 -7.94
N LEU A 366 -2.69 15.61 -7.59
CA LEU A 366 -1.42 15.86 -8.27
C LEU A 366 -1.50 15.58 -9.79
N ASN A 367 -2.23 14.55 -10.21
CA ASN A 367 -2.46 14.24 -11.64
C ASN A 367 -3.62 15.04 -12.25
N MET A 368 -4.65 15.41 -11.46
CA MET A 368 -5.77 16.21 -11.95
C MET A 368 -5.41 17.69 -12.18
N PHE A 369 -4.41 18.20 -11.46
CA PHE A 369 -3.93 19.58 -11.56
C PHE A 369 -2.52 19.64 -12.16
N LYS A 370 -2.23 18.79 -13.16
CA LYS A 370 -0.93 18.75 -13.87
C LYS A 370 -0.51 20.12 -14.39
N GLU A 371 -1.43 20.97 -14.84
CA GLU A 371 -1.11 22.33 -15.31
C GLU A 371 -0.59 23.25 -14.20
N LYS A 372 -0.96 23.00 -12.94
CA LYS A 372 -0.54 23.81 -11.78
C LYS A 372 0.72 23.27 -11.11
N TYR A 373 0.97 21.97 -11.25
CA TYR A 373 2.02 21.25 -10.52
C TYR A 373 3.02 20.54 -11.44
N GLY A 374 2.94 20.77 -12.75
CA GLY A 374 3.72 20.07 -13.77
C GLY A 374 5.22 20.35 -13.70
N ASP A 375 5.59 21.53 -13.19
CA ASP A 375 6.99 21.94 -13.03
C ASP A 375 7.61 21.43 -11.73
N LEU A 376 6.84 20.78 -10.85
CA LEU A 376 7.37 20.32 -9.57
C LEU A 376 8.32 19.15 -9.75
N LYS A 377 9.49 19.23 -9.11
CA LYS A 377 10.48 18.17 -9.11
C LYS A 377 10.03 17.07 -8.13
N ILE A 378 9.71 15.90 -8.68
CA ILE A 378 9.43 14.69 -7.90
C ILE A 378 10.59 13.73 -8.11
N THR A 379 11.42 13.58 -7.06
CA THR A 379 12.61 12.73 -7.10
C THR A 379 12.51 11.65 -6.05
N ASN A 380 12.51 10.39 -6.48
CA ASN A 380 12.62 9.24 -5.57
C ASN A 380 13.82 8.41 -6.03
N THR A 381 14.82 8.25 -5.18
CA THR A 381 16.10 7.60 -5.50
C THR A 381 16.40 6.47 -4.52
N GLN A 382 17.23 5.52 -4.95
CA GLN A 382 17.67 4.42 -4.11
C GLN A 382 18.40 4.95 -2.85
N ASP A 383 19.20 6.01 -2.98
CA ASP A 383 19.88 6.67 -1.86
C ASP A 383 18.92 7.17 -0.77
N MET A 384 17.75 7.70 -1.15
CA MET A 384 16.73 8.13 -0.19
C MET A 384 16.12 6.93 0.55
N ILE A 385 15.87 5.83 -0.16
CA ILE A 385 15.35 4.59 0.44
C ILE A 385 16.39 3.99 1.40
N ASP A 386 17.64 3.90 0.98
CA ASP A 386 18.73 3.35 1.79
C ASP A 386 19.00 4.19 3.03
N LEU A 387 18.93 5.53 2.90
CA LEU A 387 19.00 6.44 4.04
C LEU A 387 17.90 6.15 5.07
N THR A 388 16.65 6.04 4.62
CA THR A 388 15.52 5.79 5.54
C THR A 388 15.61 4.43 6.23
N ALA A 389 16.01 3.39 5.49
CA ALA A 389 16.21 2.04 6.03
C ALA A 389 17.37 2.00 7.04
N SER A 390 18.47 2.70 6.76
CA SER A 390 19.63 2.80 7.66
C SER A 390 19.25 3.51 8.95
N CYS A 391 18.57 4.66 8.86
CA CYS A 391 18.07 5.39 10.02
C CYS A 391 17.09 4.55 10.85
N ALA A 392 16.20 3.76 10.23
CA ALA A 392 15.30 2.85 10.94
C ALA A 392 16.08 1.81 11.76
N ARG A 393 17.09 1.18 11.16
CA ARG A 393 17.95 0.21 11.85
C ARG A 393 18.78 0.84 12.97
N GLU A 394 19.29 2.06 12.77
CA GLU A 394 19.99 2.82 13.82
C GLU A 394 19.09 3.12 15.04
N MET A 395 17.78 3.25 14.85
CA MET A 395 16.78 3.38 15.93
C MET A 395 16.40 2.04 16.59
N GLY A 396 17.04 0.93 16.19
CA GLY A 396 16.74 -0.41 16.68
C GLY A 396 15.43 -0.98 16.14
N GLN A 397 15.00 -0.53 14.96
CA GLN A 397 13.79 -1.03 14.31
C GLN A 397 14.15 -2.03 13.20
N GLU A 398 13.31 -3.06 13.07
CA GLU A 398 13.44 -4.15 12.11
C GLU A 398 12.30 -4.08 11.08
N PRO A 399 12.57 -4.37 9.80
CA PRO A 399 11.52 -4.47 8.80
C PRO A 399 10.60 -5.67 9.13
N TYR A 400 9.29 -5.46 9.10
CA TYR A 400 8.32 -6.50 9.49
C TYR A 400 7.21 -6.75 8.46
N TYR A 401 7.03 -5.85 7.50
CA TYR A 401 6.14 -6.07 6.37
C TYR A 401 6.54 -5.17 5.20
N LEU A 402 6.20 -5.61 3.99
CA LEU A 402 6.50 -4.87 2.77
C LEU A 402 5.42 -5.08 1.71
N TYR A 403 5.08 -3.99 1.03
CA TYR A 403 4.23 -4.07 -0.14
C TYR A 403 4.61 -3.04 -1.19
N ARG A 404 4.24 -3.33 -2.44
CA ARG A 404 4.46 -2.48 -3.60
C ARG A 404 3.13 -2.06 -4.20
N GLN A 405 3.10 -0.90 -4.81
CA GLN A 405 1.94 -0.35 -5.51
C GLN A 405 2.26 -0.24 -6.99
N LYS A 406 1.23 -0.34 -7.82
CA LYS A 406 1.35 -0.01 -9.24
C LYS A 406 1.59 1.50 -9.37
N ASN A 407 2.46 1.92 -10.30
CA ASN A 407 2.85 3.31 -10.53
C ASN A 407 3.67 3.96 -9.40
N MET A 408 4.52 3.20 -8.70
CA MET A 408 5.50 3.80 -7.79
C MET A 408 6.62 4.45 -8.58
N ALA A 409 6.95 5.70 -8.24
CA ALA A 409 8.15 6.33 -8.77
C ALA A 409 9.37 5.49 -8.40
N GLY A 410 10.21 5.16 -9.38
CA GLY A 410 11.46 4.40 -9.17
C GLY A 410 11.30 2.89 -8.91
N ASN A 411 10.09 2.33 -9.02
CA ASN A 411 9.84 0.89 -8.80
C ASN A 411 10.23 0.37 -7.40
N PHE A 412 10.21 1.24 -6.39
CA PHE A 412 10.51 0.89 -5.00
C PHE A 412 9.35 0.18 -4.29
N GLU A 413 9.40 0.17 -2.97
CA GLU A 413 8.49 -0.49 -2.06
C GLU A 413 8.07 0.44 -0.92
N ASN A 414 7.05 0.01 -0.19
CA ASN A 414 6.71 0.55 1.10
C ASN A 414 7.10 -0.50 2.14
N VAL A 415 7.78 -0.07 3.21
CA VAL A 415 8.27 -0.97 4.26
C VAL A 415 7.87 -0.41 5.62
N GLY A 416 7.32 -1.28 6.46
CA GLY A 416 7.19 -0.99 7.89
C GLY A 416 8.40 -1.47 8.64
N TYR A 417 8.94 -0.60 9.48
CA TYR A 417 9.97 -0.90 10.45
C TYR A 417 9.38 -0.74 11.85
N SER A 418 9.71 -1.64 12.77
CA SER A 418 9.25 -1.55 14.16
C SER A 418 10.30 -2.06 15.13
N ARG A 419 10.30 -1.51 16.34
CA ARG A 419 10.97 -2.15 17.48
C ARG A 419 10.39 -3.55 17.72
N PRO A 420 11.17 -4.48 18.28
CA PRO A 420 10.66 -5.79 18.68
C PRO A 420 9.40 -5.67 19.55
N GLY A 421 8.36 -6.45 19.19
CA GLY A 421 7.07 -6.44 19.88
C GLY A 421 6.14 -5.26 19.54
N LYS A 422 6.51 -4.39 18.60
CA LYS A 422 5.70 -3.21 18.20
C LYS A 422 5.19 -3.29 16.75
N ALA A 423 5.48 -4.39 16.04
CA ALA A 423 5.00 -4.66 14.70
C ALA A 423 3.46 -4.61 14.61
N CYS A 424 2.95 -4.10 13.48
CA CYS A 424 1.51 -4.04 13.21
C CYS A 424 1.04 -5.38 12.62
N ILE A 425 0.34 -6.20 13.41
CA ILE A 425 -0.11 -7.54 13.01
C ILE A 425 -1.15 -7.42 11.89
N TYR A 426 -2.08 -6.46 11.99
CA TYR A 426 -3.09 -6.25 10.96
C TYR A 426 -2.46 -5.99 9.59
N ASN A 427 -1.39 -5.18 9.54
CA ASN A 427 -0.69 -4.85 8.29
C ASN A 427 -0.09 -6.09 7.60
N ILE A 428 0.45 -7.03 8.37
CA ILE A 428 0.94 -8.29 7.82
C ILE A 428 -0.23 -9.10 7.26
N LEU A 429 -1.29 -9.29 8.05
CA LEU A 429 -2.44 -10.14 7.69
C LEU A 429 -3.16 -9.64 6.42
N ILE A 430 -3.37 -8.34 6.30
CA ILE A 430 -4.03 -7.74 5.11
C ILE A 430 -3.12 -7.78 3.88
N MET A 431 -1.80 -7.55 4.04
CA MET A 431 -0.88 -7.52 2.90
C MET A 431 -0.60 -8.94 2.40
N GLU A 432 -0.29 -9.88 3.29
CA GLU A 432 -0.05 -11.27 2.89
C GLU A 432 -1.34 -12.03 2.52
N GLU A 433 -2.51 -11.42 2.72
CA GLU A 433 -3.84 -12.02 2.50
C GLU A 433 -3.95 -13.38 3.20
N LYS A 434 -3.50 -13.42 4.46
CA LYS A 434 -3.46 -14.63 5.28
C LYS A 434 -4.77 -14.88 6.02
N GLN A 435 -5.54 -13.82 6.27
CA GLN A 435 -6.75 -13.87 7.07
C GLN A 435 -7.90 -13.14 6.38
N THR A 436 -9.12 -13.58 6.69
CA THR A 436 -10.34 -12.86 6.34
C THR A 436 -10.39 -11.52 7.07
N ILE A 437 -10.69 -10.47 6.32
CA ILE A 437 -10.83 -9.10 6.81
C ILE A 437 -12.27 -8.66 6.60
N VAL A 438 -13.02 -8.52 7.69
CA VAL A 438 -14.37 -7.96 7.66
C VAL A 438 -14.26 -6.45 7.86
N ALA A 439 -14.76 -5.68 6.90
CA ALA A 439 -14.53 -4.25 6.87
C ALA A 439 -15.84 -3.45 6.90
N CYS A 440 -16.03 -2.55 7.86
CA CYS A 440 -17.25 -1.73 8.00
C CYS A 440 -16.98 -0.26 7.64
N GLY A 441 -17.98 0.41 7.07
CA GLY A 441 -17.94 1.83 6.69
C GLY A 441 -17.89 2.07 5.18
N ALA A 442 -18.22 3.28 4.75
CA ALA A 442 -18.22 3.66 3.34
C ALA A 442 -16.82 3.51 2.69
N GLY A 443 -16.80 3.02 1.46
CA GLY A 443 -15.58 2.81 0.67
C GLY A 443 -14.65 1.71 1.16
N THR A 444 -15.05 0.92 2.16
CA THR A 444 -14.28 -0.20 2.68
C THR A 444 -14.50 -1.47 1.87
N THR A 445 -13.57 -2.43 2.00
CA THR A 445 -13.62 -3.71 1.27
C THR A 445 -13.46 -4.85 2.24
N THR A 446 -14.48 -5.70 2.34
CA THR A 446 -14.37 -6.99 3.02
C THR A 446 -13.66 -7.97 2.10
N LYS A 447 -12.68 -8.70 2.61
CA LYS A 447 -11.91 -9.71 1.89
C LYS A 447 -12.03 -11.05 2.59
N VAL A 448 -12.39 -12.09 1.86
CA VAL A 448 -12.45 -13.47 2.35
C VAL A 448 -11.37 -14.28 1.67
N VAL A 449 -10.54 -14.96 2.48
CA VAL A 449 -9.45 -15.81 2.01
C VAL A 449 -9.88 -17.27 2.11
N TYR A 450 -9.61 -18.06 1.07
CA TYR A 450 -9.81 -19.51 1.05
C TYR A 450 -8.46 -20.17 0.78
N PRO A 451 -7.62 -20.37 1.82
CA PRO A 451 -6.23 -20.83 1.65
C PRO A 451 -6.11 -22.15 0.89
N ALA A 452 -6.99 -23.12 1.17
CA ALA A 452 -6.99 -24.43 0.53
C ALA A 452 -7.25 -24.39 -0.99
N GLU A 453 -7.92 -23.33 -1.47
CA GLU A 453 -8.26 -23.15 -2.89
C GLU A 453 -7.35 -22.12 -3.57
N ASN A 454 -6.42 -21.50 -2.84
CA ASN A 454 -5.66 -20.32 -3.28
C ASN A 454 -6.58 -19.25 -3.89
N ARG A 455 -7.78 -19.07 -3.30
CA ARG A 455 -8.84 -18.17 -3.78
C ARG A 455 -9.04 -17.02 -2.81
N LEU A 456 -9.22 -15.82 -3.37
CA LEU A 456 -9.54 -14.60 -2.64
C LEU A 456 -10.81 -14.01 -3.24
N GLU A 457 -11.77 -13.67 -2.39
CA GLU A 457 -12.97 -12.96 -2.78
C GLU A 457 -13.10 -11.66 -2.01
N ARG A 458 -13.81 -10.69 -2.61
CA ARG A 458 -13.99 -9.38 -2.02
C ARG A 458 -15.35 -8.80 -2.33
N VAL A 459 -15.85 -8.01 -1.40
CA VAL A 459 -17.06 -7.20 -1.56
C VAL A 459 -16.78 -5.80 -1.06
N GLU A 460 -17.16 -4.81 -1.87
CA GLU A 460 -16.91 -3.40 -1.62
C GLU A 460 -18.20 -2.70 -1.18
N ASN A 461 -18.07 -1.88 -0.14
CA ASN A 461 -19.06 -0.87 0.18
C ASN A 461 -18.94 0.28 -0.82
N VAL A 462 -20.06 0.92 -1.13
CA VAL A 462 -20.06 2.13 -1.96
C VAL A 462 -19.18 3.21 -1.32
N LYS A 463 -18.42 3.92 -2.16
CA LYS A 463 -17.46 4.95 -1.71
C LYS A 463 -18.14 6.23 -1.24
N ASP A 464 -19.25 6.58 -1.87
CA ASP A 464 -20.01 7.78 -1.52
C ASP A 464 -20.78 7.58 -0.20
N VAL A 465 -20.66 8.54 0.72
CA VAL A 465 -21.24 8.45 2.07
C VAL A 465 -22.77 8.51 2.02
N GLU A 466 -23.35 9.31 1.12
CA GLU A 466 -24.81 9.40 0.97
C GLU A 466 -25.40 8.07 0.48
N GLN A 467 -24.75 7.49 -0.52
CA GLN A 467 -25.11 6.18 -1.05
C GLN A 467 -24.94 5.11 0.01
N TYR A 468 -23.89 5.18 0.84
CA TYR A 468 -23.67 4.20 1.91
C TYR A 468 -24.79 4.26 2.96
N ILE A 469 -25.19 5.46 3.40
CA ILE A 469 -26.29 5.65 4.36
C ILE A 469 -27.60 5.13 3.77
N SER A 470 -27.96 5.59 2.56
CA SER A 470 -29.25 5.28 1.95
C SER A 470 -29.40 3.82 1.47
N ARG A 471 -28.27 3.15 1.19
CA ARG A 471 -28.23 1.78 0.64
C ARG A 471 -27.58 0.79 1.60
N ILE A 472 -27.60 1.08 2.90
CA ILE A 472 -26.93 0.23 3.90
C ILE A 472 -27.43 -1.22 3.84
N ASP A 473 -28.72 -1.44 3.65
CA ASP A 473 -29.31 -2.78 3.51
C ASP A 473 -28.76 -3.54 2.30
N GLU A 474 -28.60 -2.87 1.16
CA GLU A 474 -27.96 -3.46 -0.02
C GLU A 474 -26.50 -3.84 0.27
N MET A 475 -25.77 -3.04 1.06
CA MET A 475 -24.39 -3.38 1.44
C MET A 475 -24.35 -4.65 2.30
N LEU A 476 -25.32 -4.82 3.22
CA LEU A 476 -25.43 -6.03 4.03
C LEU A 476 -25.75 -7.26 3.17
N GLU A 477 -26.70 -7.16 2.24
CA GLU A 477 -27.06 -8.25 1.32
C GLU A 477 -25.88 -8.69 0.45
N ARG A 478 -25.06 -7.74 -0.03
CA ARG A 478 -23.85 -8.06 -0.79
C ARG A 478 -22.84 -8.83 0.06
N LYS A 479 -22.70 -8.47 1.34
CA LYS A 479 -21.82 -9.16 2.28
C LYS A 479 -22.34 -10.53 2.65
N GLU A 480 -23.65 -10.70 2.80
CA GLU A 480 -24.26 -11.99 3.08
C GLU A 480 -23.91 -13.03 2.03
N LYS A 481 -24.02 -12.67 0.75
CA LYS A 481 -23.64 -13.55 -0.36
C LYS A 481 -22.20 -14.03 -0.28
N LEU A 482 -21.30 -13.23 0.30
CA LEU A 482 -19.88 -13.55 0.43
C LEU A 482 -19.59 -14.33 1.74
N LEU A 483 -20.12 -13.87 2.86
CA LEU A 483 -19.75 -14.35 4.20
C LEU A 483 -20.53 -15.61 4.62
N GLN A 484 -21.67 -15.92 3.98
CA GLN A 484 -22.45 -17.14 4.26
C GLN A 484 -21.64 -18.44 4.11
N PHE A 485 -20.53 -18.41 3.35
CA PHE A 485 -19.67 -19.57 3.11
C PHE A 485 -18.58 -19.76 4.18
N ILE A 486 -18.42 -18.81 5.10
CA ILE A 486 -17.40 -18.86 6.17
C ILE A 486 -17.98 -18.75 7.58
N ALA A 487 -19.25 -18.38 7.71
CA ALA A 487 -19.97 -18.39 8.98
C ALA A 487 -20.11 -19.85 9.48
N PRO A 488 -19.91 -20.13 10.78
CA PRO A 488 -20.28 -21.43 11.33
C PRO A 488 -21.80 -21.61 11.19
N LEU A 489 -22.22 -22.82 10.77
CA LEU A 489 -23.62 -23.21 10.63
C LEU A 489 -24.42 -23.06 11.93
#